data_AF-A0A6G0UZ03-F1
#
_entry.id   AF-A0A6G0UZ03-F1
#
_cell.length_a   1.000
_cell.length_b   1.000
_cell.length_c   1.000
_cell.angle_alpha   90.00
_cell.angle_beta   90.00
_cell.angle_gamma   90.00
#
_symmetry.space_group_name_H-M   'P 1'
#
loop_
_entity.id
_entity.type
_entity.pdbx_description
1 polymer ?
#
loop_
_entity_poly.entity_id
_entity_poly.type
_entity_poly.pdbx_seq_one_letter_code
_entity_poly.pdbx_strand_id
1 'polypeptide(L)'
;MSEKKKHSGFEKIRKGSASMSAQISRTARRLSTVIAPQLTKLDPLPCLQTITRVSIKVTDIKKIHHAMENYILHNMTNFDPIGLEINGDGKSKMILRAELSAEELVLLEGQKRVTSIIFADIEDEDFTVAKIRHPISGIKMYEIVDLAHNGNWQIFSSTDDTGRCQIDSMTNCFRQLISMCGLSYVPNWWVVRSQANYLGQIEAQHSIFKENMMIVDWNLETENEIRILMLCFGLVQMIRERFPQMMTIIKEYRVKKAAT
;
A
#
# COMPACT_ATOMS: atom_id res chain seq x y z
N MET A 1 -42.20 -21.33 67.67
CA MET A 1 -41.85 -19.98 67.18
C MET A 1 -41.06 -20.17 65.89
N SER A 2 -41.72 -20.09 64.73
CA SER A 2 -41.96 -18.87 63.95
C SER A 2 -40.66 -18.33 63.34
N GLU A 3 -40.37 -18.59 62.06
CA GLU A 3 -40.67 -17.64 60.98
C GLU A 3 -40.35 -18.19 59.59
N LYS A 4 -41.13 -17.68 58.63
CA LYS A 4 -41.19 -17.99 57.21
C LYS A 4 -40.26 -17.07 56.39
N LYS A 5 -39.86 -17.59 55.22
CA LYS A 5 -39.73 -16.90 53.91
C LYS A 5 -38.81 -15.66 53.80
N LYS A 6 -37.85 -15.75 52.88
CA LYS A 6 -37.82 -15.04 51.57
C LYS A 6 -36.41 -15.11 50.99
N HIS A 7 -36.25 -15.69 49.79
CA HIS A 7 -35.32 -15.22 48.75
C HIS A 7 -35.49 -16.08 47.48
N SER A 8 -36.65 -16.00 46.82
CA SER A 8 -36.86 -16.57 45.47
C SER A 8 -37.09 -15.46 44.43
N GLY A 9 -36.20 -14.46 44.42
CA GLY A 9 -36.37 -13.26 43.58
C GLY A 9 -35.18 -12.89 42.68
N PHE A 10 -33.97 -13.42 42.91
CA PHE A 10 -32.76 -12.90 42.26
C PHE A 10 -32.18 -13.76 41.13
N GLU A 11 -32.65 -15.00 40.94
CA GLU A 11 -32.11 -15.89 39.89
C GLU A 11 -32.75 -15.71 38.50
N LYS A 12 -33.85 -14.98 38.39
CA LYS A 12 -34.58 -14.87 37.11
C LYS A 12 -34.07 -13.76 36.18
N ILE A 13 -33.13 -12.91 36.64
CA ILE A 13 -32.64 -11.75 35.85
C ILE A 13 -31.33 -12.07 35.09
N ARG A 14 -30.57 -13.10 35.49
CA ARG A 14 -29.27 -13.44 34.84
C ARG A 14 -29.36 -14.30 33.58
N LYS A 15 -30.46 -15.02 33.35
CA LYS A 15 -30.60 -15.90 32.16
C LYS A 15 -30.94 -15.14 30.86
N GLY A 16 -31.56 -13.96 30.96
CA GLY A 16 -31.92 -13.14 29.79
C GLY A 16 -30.72 -12.42 29.14
N SER A 17 -29.79 -11.88 29.94
CA SER A 17 -28.64 -11.14 29.42
C SER A 17 -27.59 -12.05 28.76
N ALA A 18 -27.28 -13.21 29.36
CA ALA A 18 -26.31 -14.15 28.80
C ALA A 18 -26.77 -14.76 27.46
N SER A 19 -28.09 -14.98 27.30
CA SER A 19 -28.68 -15.48 26.06
C SER A 19 -28.64 -14.43 24.94
N MET A 20 -28.97 -13.17 25.26
CA MET A 20 -28.87 -12.07 24.29
C MET A 20 -27.41 -11.78 23.92
N SER A 21 -26.48 -11.77 24.88
CA SER A 21 -25.05 -11.62 24.58
C SER A 21 -24.52 -12.77 23.73
N ALA A 22 -24.93 -14.02 23.98
CA ALA A 22 -24.55 -15.16 23.15
C ALA A 22 -25.13 -15.09 21.74
N GLN A 23 -26.38 -14.62 21.58
CA GLN A 23 -26.98 -14.38 20.27
C GLN A 23 -26.31 -13.23 19.53
N ILE A 24 -26.02 -12.12 20.20
CA ILE A 24 -25.28 -10.98 19.64
C ILE A 24 -23.86 -11.42 19.26
N SER A 25 -23.14 -12.17 20.09
CA SER A 25 -21.81 -12.70 19.75
C SER A 25 -21.85 -13.69 18.60
N ARG A 26 -22.89 -14.53 18.48
CA ARG A 26 -23.05 -15.45 17.33
C ARG A 26 -23.38 -14.68 16.05
N THR A 27 -24.25 -13.69 16.11
CA THR A 27 -24.59 -12.82 14.97
C THR A 27 -23.40 -11.96 14.58
N ALA A 28 -22.68 -11.37 15.53
CA ALA A 28 -21.45 -10.64 15.30
C ALA A 28 -20.37 -11.54 14.69
N ARG A 29 -20.16 -12.76 15.19
CA ARG A 29 -19.25 -13.71 14.55
C ARG A 29 -19.68 -14.06 13.13
N ARG A 30 -20.97 -14.31 12.89
CA ARG A 30 -21.50 -14.60 11.54
C ARG A 30 -21.32 -13.41 10.59
N LEU A 31 -21.62 -12.20 11.06
CA LEU A 31 -21.40 -10.97 10.30
C LEU A 31 -19.90 -10.75 10.05
N SER A 32 -19.03 -10.91 11.04
CA SER A 32 -17.57 -10.86 10.88
C SER A 32 -17.07 -11.92 9.89
N THR A 33 -17.57 -13.16 9.94
CA THR A 33 -17.14 -14.21 8.99
C THR A 33 -17.60 -13.95 7.56
N VAL A 34 -18.69 -13.20 7.36
CA VAL A 34 -19.22 -12.87 6.03
C VAL A 34 -18.62 -11.56 5.50
N ILE A 35 -18.42 -10.57 6.38
CA ILE A 35 -17.98 -9.22 6.04
C ILE A 35 -16.46 -9.11 6.04
N ALA A 36 -15.74 -9.78 6.95
CA ALA A 36 -14.29 -9.66 7.02
C ALA A 36 -13.61 -10.04 5.70
N PRO A 37 -13.93 -11.17 5.02
CA PRO A 37 -13.30 -11.50 3.74
C PRO A 37 -13.53 -10.46 2.64
N GLN A 38 -14.67 -9.73 2.68
CA GLN A 38 -15.02 -8.70 1.72
C GLN A 38 -14.33 -7.36 2.00
N LEU A 39 -13.84 -7.15 3.22
CA LEU A 39 -13.14 -5.94 3.65
C LEU A 39 -11.62 -6.11 3.74
N THR A 40 -11.13 -7.32 3.46
CA THR A 40 -9.72 -7.68 3.66
C THR A 40 -9.00 -8.12 2.39
N LYS A 41 -9.71 -8.16 1.25
CA LYS A 41 -9.13 -8.46 -0.06
C LYS A 41 -9.30 -7.29 -1.00
N LEU A 42 -8.36 -7.15 -1.93
CA LEU A 42 -8.47 -6.19 -3.01
C LEU A 42 -9.51 -6.65 -4.03
N ASP A 43 -10.41 -5.75 -4.40
CA ASP A 43 -11.28 -5.94 -5.55
C ASP A 43 -10.43 -6.16 -6.82
N PRO A 44 -10.77 -7.15 -7.66
CA PRO A 44 -10.06 -7.31 -8.92
C PRO A 44 -10.30 -6.10 -9.82
N LEU A 45 -9.22 -5.51 -10.35
CA LEU A 45 -9.24 -4.53 -11.44
C LEU A 45 -9.28 -5.24 -12.81
N PRO A 46 -10.39 -5.19 -13.57
CA PRO A 46 -10.49 -5.86 -14.87
C PRO A 46 -9.51 -5.28 -15.90
N CYS A 47 -9.22 -3.97 -15.81
CA CYS A 47 -8.30 -3.29 -16.72
C CYS A 47 -6.86 -3.87 -16.68
N LEU A 48 -6.45 -4.48 -15.57
CA LEU A 48 -5.13 -5.10 -15.44
C LEU A 48 -5.08 -6.54 -15.97
N GLN A 49 -6.22 -7.17 -16.25
CA GLN A 49 -6.26 -8.58 -16.68
C GLN A 49 -5.67 -8.78 -18.08
N THR A 50 -5.90 -7.83 -18.98
CA THR A 50 -5.49 -7.91 -20.40
C THR A 50 -4.15 -7.25 -20.70
N ILE A 51 -3.52 -6.62 -19.70
CA ILE A 51 -2.30 -5.85 -19.84
C ILE A 51 -1.20 -6.58 -19.07
N THR A 52 0.01 -6.65 -19.63
CA THR A 52 1.18 -7.29 -19.00
C THR A 52 2.22 -6.29 -18.52
N ARG A 53 2.11 -5.05 -18.97
CA ARG A 53 3.08 -3.97 -18.73
C ARG A 53 2.35 -2.66 -18.48
N VAL A 54 2.73 -1.98 -17.41
CA VAL A 54 2.27 -0.62 -17.12
C VAL A 54 3.44 0.30 -16.83
N SER A 55 3.26 1.59 -17.11
CA SER A 55 4.20 2.63 -16.76
C SER A 55 3.58 3.61 -15.78
N ILE A 56 4.31 3.93 -14.72
CA ILE A 56 3.96 4.91 -13.70
C ILE A 56 4.77 6.17 -13.96
N LYS A 57 4.11 7.32 -14.03
CA LYS A 57 4.75 8.62 -14.28
C LYS A 57 4.13 9.69 -13.38
N VAL A 58 4.96 10.55 -12.78
CA VAL A 58 4.45 11.75 -12.09
C VAL A 58 3.92 12.74 -13.11
N THR A 59 2.71 13.27 -12.88
CA THR A 59 2.07 14.20 -13.81
C THR A 59 2.67 15.59 -13.76
N ASP A 60 2.90 16.11 -12.57
CA ASP A 60 3.42 17.45 -12.34
C ASP A 60 4.55 17.47 -11.31
N ILE A 61 5.79 17.46 -11.81
CA ILE A 61 7.00 17.52 -11.00
C ILE A 61 7.14 18.89 -10.33
N LYS A 62 6.53 19.95 -10.87
CA LYS A 62 6.60 21.29 -10.25
C LYS A 62 5.92 21.30 -8.89
N LYS A 63 4.86 20.50 -8.70
CA LYS A 63 4.22 20.33 -7.38
C LYS A 63 5.16 19.70 -6.35
N ILE A 64 6.00 18.75 -6.77
CA ILE A 64 7.03 18.16 -5.90
C ILE A 64 8.04 19.24 -5.51
N HIS A 65 8.58 19.98 -6.47
CA HIS A 65 9.52 21.07 -6.19
C HIS A 65 8.92 22.13 -5.28
N HIS A 66 7.68 22.53 -5.54
CA HIS A 66 6.99 23.51 -4.70
C HIS A 66 6.75 23.00 -3.27
N ALA A 67 6.36 21.73 -3.10
CA ALA A 67 6.23 21.10 -1.79
C ALA A 67 7.58 21.10 -1.04
N MET A 68 8.67 20.78 -1.73
CA MET A 68 10.02 20.79 -1.16
C MET A 68 10.48 22.21 -0.75
N GLU A 69 10.29 23.20 -1.62
CA GLU A 69 10.61 24.60 -1.33
C GLU A 69 9.84 25.11 -0.11
N ASN A 70 8.53 24.84 -0.07
CA ASN A 70 7.68 25.23 1.05
C ASN A 70 8.08 24.57 2.36
N TYR A 71 8.50 23.30 2.31
CA TYR A 71 9.03 22.61 3.47
C TYR A 71 10.36 23.24 3.94
N ILE A 72 11.29 23.52 3.03
CA ILE A 72 12.61 24.09 3.37
C ILE A 72 12.47 25.52 3.92
N LEU A 73 11.65 26.35 3.30
CA LEU A 73 11.54 27.78 3.63
C LEU A 73 10.61 28.06 4.81
N HIS A 74 9.53 27.28 4.94
CA HIS A 74 8.44 27.58 5.87
C HIS A 74 8.14 26.43 6.84
N ASN A 75 8.86 25.31 6.78
CA ASN A 75 8.58 24.09 7.53
C ASN A 75 7.13 23.59 7.35
N MET A 76 6.56 23.82 6.16
CA MET A 76 5.23 23.35 5.81
C MET A 76 5.28 21.89 5.40
N THR A 77 4.55 21.04 6.12
CA THR A 77 4.48 19.59 5.87
C THR A 77 3.23 19.18 5.09
N ASN A 78 2.27 20.10 4.96
CA ASN A 78 1.14 19.96 4.05
C ASN A 78 1.54 20.39 2.64
N PHE A 79 1.06 19.65 1.64
CA PHE A 79 1.25 19.98 0.24
C PHE A 79 0.02 19.55 -0.57
N ASP A 80 -0.19 20.22 -1.71
CA ASP A 80 -1.27 19.88 -2.63
C ASP A 80 -1.08 18.47 -3.21
N PRO A 81 -2.16 17.69 -3.40
CA PRO A 81 -2.06 16.35 -3.96
C PRO A 81 -1.29 16.31 -5.28
N ILE A 82 -0.33 15.40 -5.34
CA ILE A 82 0.57 15.18 -6.48
C ILE A 82 0.06 13.99 -7.27
N GLY A 83 -0.26 14.21 -8.54
CA GLY A 83 -0.80 13.16 -9.41
C GLY A 83 0.29 12.26 -9.98
N LEU A 84 -0.03 10.98 -10.12
CA LEU A 84 0.72 10.00 -10.88
C LEU A 84 -0.24 9.34 -11.89
N GLU A 85 0.23 9.20 -13.13
CA GLU A 85 -0.46 8.50 -14.20
C GLU A 85 0.08 7.07 -14.33
N ILE A 86 -0.83 6.11 -14.45
CA ILE A 86 -0.51 4.73 -14.78
C ILE A 86 -1.06 4.45 -16.17
N ASN A 87 -0.16 4.21 -17.13
CA ASN A 87 -0.48 3.95 -18.53
C ASN A 87 -0.24 2.48 -18.88
N GLY A 88 -1.17 1.87 -19.61
CA GLY A 88 -1.05 0.50 -20.10
C GLY A 88 -0.16 0.37 -21.34
N ASP A 89 0.21 -0.88 -21.67
CA ASP A 89 1.05 -1.16 -22.83
C ASP A 89 0.42 -0.69 -24.17
N GLY A 90 1.25 -0.15 -25.06
CA GLY A 90 0.90 0.18 -26.45
C GLY A 90 0.01 1.40 -26.70
N LYS A 91 -0.52 2.08 -25.67
CA LYS A 91 -1.31 3.33 -25.85
C LYS A 91 -0.96 4.32 -24.75
N SER A 92 -0.76 5.60 -25.08
CA SER A 92 -0.69 6.72 -24.13
C SER A 92 -2.03 6.98 -23.40
N LYS A 93 -2.80 5.93 -23.15
CA LYS A 93 -4.09 5.98 -22.47
C LYS A 93 -3.85 5.62 -21.01
N MET A 94 -4.06 6.61 -20.16
CA MET A 94 -4.13 6.42 -18.71
C MET A 94 -5.23 5.42 -18.38
N ILE A 95 -4.86 4.35 -17.66
CA ILE A 95 -5.79 3.31 -17.20
C ILE A 95 -6.13 3.49 -15.72
N LEU A 96 -5.18 3.98 -14.93
CA LEU A 96 -5.33 4.27 -13.50
C LEU A 96 -4.61 5.57 -13.18
N ARG A 97 -4.98 6.17 -12.05
CA ARG A 97 -4.31 7.34 -11.48
C ARG A 97 -3.91 7.03 -10.05
N ALA A 98 -2.82 7.60 -9.57
CA ALA A 98 -2.56 7.69 -8.15
C ALA A 98 -2.42 9.14 -7.70
N GLU A 99 -2.71 9.41 -6.44
CA GLU A 99 -2.59 10.73 -5.83
C GLU A 99 -1.82 10.62 -4.53
N LEU A 100 -0.67 11.28 -4.47
CA LEU A 100 0.13 11.41 -3.26
C LEU A 100 -0.29 12.65 -2.49
N SER A 101 -0.68 12.46 -1.23
CA SER A 101 -0.90 13.52 -0.25
C SER A 101 0.04 13.32 0.95
N ALA A 102 0.04 14.27 1.89
CA ALA A 102 0.82 14.15 3.12
C ALA A 102 0.37 12.97 4.01
N GLU A 103 -0.91 12.56 3.89
CA GLU A 103 -1.47 11.46 4.69
C GLU A 103 -1.23 10.09 4.05
N GLU A 104 -1.61 9.98 2.77
CA GLU A 104 -1.71 8.72 2.05
C GLU A 104 -1.42 8.91 0.55
N LEU A 105 -1.04 7.79 -0.09
CA LEU A 105 -0.99 7.62 -1.52
C LEU A 105 -2.19 6.77 -1.95
N VAL A 106 -3.10 7.33 -2.75
CA VAL A 106 -4.35 6.66 -3.12
C VAL A 106 -4.29 6.21 -4.58
N LEU A 107 -4.60 4.94 -4.84
CA LEU A 107 -4.78 4.40 -6.19
C LEU A 107 -6.25 4.52 -6.61
N LEU A 108 -6.49 5.00 -7.83
CA LEU A 108 -7.79 5.36 -8.37
C LEU A 108 -8.03 4.72 -9.75
N GLU A 109 -9.25 4.23 -9.95
CA GLU A 109 -9.81 3.86 -11.25
C GLU A 109 -10.92 4.86 -11.60
N GLY A 110 -10.61 5.83 -12.48
CA GLY A 110 -11.47 6.99 -12.68
C GLY A 110 -11.60 7.81 -11.39
N GLN A 111 -12.79 7.82 -10.79
CA GLN A 111 -13.07 8.47 -9.49
C GLN A 111 -13.16 7.45 -8.33
N LYS A 112 -13.14 6.15 -8.61
CA LYS A 112 -13.26 5.10 -7.59
C LYS A 112 -11.90 4.90 -6.91
N ARG A 113 -11.87 4.99 -5.58
CA ARG A 113 -10.71 4.55 -4.78
C ARG A 113 -10.57 3.03 -4.85
N VAL A 114 -9.43 2.56 -5.32
CA VAL A 114 -9.07 1.14 -5.38
C VAL A 114 -8.45 0.71 -4.07
N THR A 115 -7.44 1.46 -3.61
CA THR A 115 -6.75 1.20 -2.35
C THR A 115 -6.05 2.45 -1.87
N SER A 116 -5.77 2.51 -0.58
CA SER A 116 -4.91 3.51 0.03
C SER A 116 -3.57 2.86 0.44
N ILE A 117 -2.49 3.60 0.32
CA ILE A 117 -1.15 3.21 0.72
C ILE A 117 -0.65 4.24 1.73
N ILE A 118 -0.29 3.77 2.91
CA ILE A 118 0.29 4.59 3.96
C ILE A 118 1.72 4.13 4.15
N PHE A 119 2.69 4.98 3.84
CA PHE A 119 4.10 4.73 4.16
C PHE A 119 4.24 4.42 5.66
N ALA A 120 5.12 3.53 6.07
CA ALA A 120 5.40 3.31 7.49
C ALA A 120 6.51 4.26 7.96
N ASP A 121 6.59 4.45 9.27
CA ASP A 121 7.64 5.26 9.87
C ASP A 121 8.92 4.41 9.95
N ILE A 122 10.07 5.03 9.70
CA ILE A 122 11.38 4.34 9.65
C ILE A 122 11.77 3.74 11.02
N GLU A 123 11.09 4.17 12.09
CA GLU A 123 11.31 3.71 13.46
C GLU A 123 10.45 2.49 13.85
N ASP A 124 9.60 1.97 12.94
CA ASP A 124 8.88 0.70 13.16
C ASP A 124 9.92 -0.45 13.29
N GLU A 125 9.99 -1.10 14.46
CA GLU A 125 10.86 -2.27 14.73
C GLU A 125 10.62 -3.43 13.75
N ASP A 126 9.46 -3.45 13.10
CA ASP A 126 8.99 -4.50 12.19
C ASP A 126 9.47 -4.34 10.74
N PHE A 127 10.40 -3.41 10.46
CA PHE A 127 10.93 -3.14 9.11
C PHE A 127 9.85 -2.85 8.05
N THR A 128 8.67 -2.39 8.49
CA THR A 128 7.56 -2.10 7.60
C THR A 128 7.89 -0.88 6.76
N VAL A 129 7.65 -0.97 5.46
CA VAL A 129 7.86 0.12 4.49
C VAL A 129 6.55 0.84 4.19
N ALA A 130 5.47 0.10 4.02
CA ALA A 130 4.16 0.66 3.72
C ALA A 130 3.03 -0.31 4.09
N LYS A 131 1.86 0.24 4.40
CA LYS A 131 0.64 -0.47 4.78
C LYS A 131 -0.41 -0.18 3.69
N ILE A 132 -0.96 -1.22 3.07
CA ILE A 132 -2.00 -1.14 2.04
C ILE A 132 -3.35 -1.32 2.72
N ARG A 133 -4.26 -0.36 2.56
CA ARG A 133 -5.53 -0.25 3.27
C ARG A 133 -6.73 -0.29 2.34
N HIS A 134 -7.78 -0.94 2.81
CA HIS A 134 -9.05 -1.02 2.11
C HIS A 134 -9.61 0.40 1.86
N PRO A 135 -10.09 0.71 0.64
CA PRO A 135 -10.38 2.08 0.20
C PRO A 135 -11.51 2.78 0.98
N ILE A 136 -12.43 2.03 1.56
CA ILE A 136 -13.60 2.57 2.30
C ILE A 136 -13.41 2.43 3.81
N SER A 137 -13.23 1.21 4.30
CA SER A 137 -13.07 0.94 5.74
C SER A 137 -11.74 1.40 6.34
N GLY A 138 -10.70 1.65 5.55
CA GLY A 138 -9.37 2.02 6.03
C GLY A 138 -8.62 0.88 6.75
N ILE A 139 -9.17 -0.34 6.74
CA ILE A 139 -8.56 -1.51 7.39
C ILE A 139 -7.28 -1.91 6.65
N LYS A 140 -6.21 -2.21 7.39
CA LYS A 140 -4.95 -2.75 6.84
C LYS A 140 -5.23 -4.13 6.21
N MET A 141 -4.99 -4.27 4.92
CA MET A 141 -5.15 -5.52 4.17
C MET A 141 -3.81 -6.20 3.93
N TYR A 142 -2.78 -5.41 3.61
CA TYR A 142 -1.43 -5.90 3.37
C TYR A 142 -0.39 -4.95 3.94
N GLU A 143 0.82 -5.47 4.09
CA GLU A 143 2.00 -4.71 4.48
C GLU A 143 3.20 -5.12 3.64
N ILE A 144 3.98 -4.12 3.24
CA ILE A 144 5.25 -4.28 2.53
C ILE A 144 6.33 -4.17 3.60
N VAL A 145 7.13 -5.22 3.75
CA VAL A 145 8.20 -5.30 4.76
C VAL A 145 9.54 -5.47 4.05
N ASP A 146 10.57 -4.75 4.51
CA ASP A 146 11.96 -4.89 4.04
C ASP A 146 12.71 -5.85 4.96
N LEU A 147 12.80 -7.12 4.56
CA LEU A 147 13.40 -8.16 5.38
C LEU A 147 14.89 -7.83 5.57
N ALA A 148 15.28 -7.58 6.82
CA ALA A 148 16.67 -7.38 7.23
C ALA A 148 17.43 -6.23 6.52
N HIS A 149 16.72 -5.24 5.95
CA HIS A 149 17.30 -4.08 5.24
C HIS A 149 18.32 -4.44 4.13
N ASN A 150 18.23 -5.63 3.56
CA ASN A 150 19.16 -6.10 2.54
C ASN A 150 18.61 -5.99 1.12
N GLY A 151 17.44 -5.34 0.96
CA GLY A 151 16.77 -5.24 -0.33
C GLY A 151 16.00 -6.50 -0.71
N ASN A 152 15.58 -7.31 0.26
CA ASN A 152 14.60 -8.37 0.05
C ASN A 152 13.29 -7.94 0.73
N TRP A 153 12.27 -7.64 -0.07
CA TRP A 153 10.97 -7.27 0.45
C TRP A 153 10.00 -8.45 0.42
N GLN A 154 9.04 -8.43 1.32
CA GLN A 154 7.93 -9.37 1.32
C GLN A 154 6.62 -8.61 1.54
N ILE A 155 5.58 -9.02 0.81
CA ILE A 155 4.23 -8.50 1.02
C ILE A 155 3.43 -9.53 1.80
N PHE A 156 3.02 -9.17 3.02
CA PHE A 156 2.19 -9.99 3.89
C PHE A 156 0.73 -9.56 3.83
N SER A 157 -0.18 -10.52 3.93
CA SER A 157 -1.60 -10.24 4.13
C SER A 157 -1.91 -10.17 5.61
N SER A 158 -2.56 -9.08 6.04
CA SER A 158 -2.86 -8.83 7.46
C SER A 158 -4.00 -9.69 8.02
N THR A 159 -4.62 -10.54 7.20
CA THR A 159 -5.69 -11.44 7.66
C THR A 159 -5.22 -12.80 8.11
N ASP A 160 -4.18 -13.32 7.48
CA ASP A 160 -3.68 -14.67 7.68
C ASP A 160 -2.17 -14.68 7.94
N ASP A 161 -1.53 -13.51 8.00
CA ASP A 161 -0.09 -13.29 8.11
C ASP A 161 0.72 -14.09 7.08
N THR A 162 0.10 -14.42 5.95
CA THR A 162 0.75 -15.18 4.88
C THR A 162 1.49 -14.25 3.93
N GLY A 163 2.71 -14.64 3.57
CA GLY A 163 3.47 -14.00 2.51
C GLY A 163 2.83 -14.25 1.15
N ARG A 164 2.37 -13.18 0.48
CA ARG A 164 1.74 -13.24 -0.84
C ARG A 164 2.77 -13.29 -1.96
N CYS A 165 3.80 -12.46 -1.87
CA CYS A 165 4.92 -12.45 -2.80
C CYS A 165 6.21 -11.97 -2.12
N GLN A 166 7.34 -12.45 -2.63
CA GLN A 166 8.68 -12.00 -2.31
C GLN A 166 9.19 -11.12 -3.45
N ILE A 167 9.97 -10.11 -3.10
CA ILE A 167 10.51 -9.14 -4.04
C ILE A 167 11.99 -9.00 -3.75
N ASP A 168 12.83 -9.40 -4.69
CA ASP A 168 14.28 -9.38 -4.52
C ASP A 168 14.89 -8.21 -5.31
N SER A 169 15.73 -7.41 -4.65
CA SER A 169 16.51 -6.38 -5.31
C SER A 169 17.61 -7.01 -6.14
N MET A 170 17.68 -6.61 -7.40
CA MET A 170 18.70 -7.00 -8.34
C MET A 170 19.44 -5.75 -8.83
N THR A 171 20.75 -5.87 -9.07
CA THR A 171 21.58 -4.82 -9.65
C THR A 171 22.70 -5.45 -10.47
N ASN A 172 23.32 -4.68 -11.37
CA ASN A 172 24.51 -5.10 -12.10
C ASN A 172 25.40 -3.88 -12.42
N CYS A 173 26.65 -4.14 -12.80
CA CYS A 173 27.63 -3.07 -13.04
C CYS A 173 27.16 -2.08 -14.11
N PHE A 174 26.48 -2.55 -15.16
CA PHE A 174 25.99 -1.67 -16.22
C PHE A 174 24.92 -0.69 -15.72
N ARG A 175 23.98 -1.14 -14.88
CA ARG A 175 22.98 -0.24 -14.29
C ARG A 175 23.56 0.71 -13.27
N GLN A 176 24.56 0.28 -12.51
CA GLN A 176 25.31 1.19 -11.64
C GLN A 176 25.95 2.31 -12.46
N LEU A 177 26.58 1.98 -13.59
CA LEU A 177 27.15 2.98 -14.51
C LEU A 177 26.06 3.91 -15.08
N ILE A 178 24.93 3.38 -15.55
CA ILE A 178 23.80 4.21 -16.04
C ILE A 178 23.34 5.19 -14.96
N SER A 179 23.18 4.72 -13.72
CA SER A 179 22.71 5.56 -12.62
C SER A 179 23.74 6.61 -12.22
N MET A 180 25.04 6.25 -12.17
CA MET A 180 26.13 7.19 -11.93
C MET A 180 26.21 8.29 -13.00
N CYS A 181 25.85 7.97 -14.25
CA CYS A 181 25.75 8.94 -15.34
C CYS A 181 24.46 9.80 -15.30
N GLY A 182 23.60 9.64 -14.29
CA GLY A 182 22.35 10.39 -14.16
C GLY A 182 21.23 9.94 -15.10
N LEU A 183 21.43 8.85 -15.85
CA LEU A 183 20.45 8.34 -16.83
C LEU A 183 19.33 7.51 -16.17
N SER A 184 19.46 7.21 -14.88
CA SER A 184 18.46 6.55 -14.06
C SER A 184 18.61 6.94 -12.60
N TYR A 185 17.49 7.11 -11.91
CA TYR A 185 17.46 7.52 -10.51
C TYR A 185 17.76 6.37 -9.54
N VAL A 186 17.68 5.12 -9.99
CA VAL A 186 17.99 3.95 -9.18
C VAL A 186 18.62 2.86 -10.06
N PRO A 187 19.77 2.29 -9.67
CA PRO A 187 20.42 1.23 -10.46
C PRO A 187 19.74 -0.12 -10.28
N ASN A 188 18.94 -0.26 -9.22
CA ASN A 188 18.29 -1.51 -8.87
C ASN A 188 17.02 -1.73 -9.69
N TRP A 189 16.69 -3.00 -9.90
CA TRP A 189 15.36 -3.42 -10.31
C TRP A 189 14.89 -4.51 -9.35
N TRP A 190 13.60 -4.77 -9.36
CA TRP A 190 12.96 -5.66 -8.40
C TRP A 190 12.32 -6.82 -9.14
N VAL A 191 12.62 -8.04 -8.71
CA VAL A 191 12.03 -9.25 -9.27
C VAL A 191 11.01 -9.79 -8.28
N VAL A 192 9.78 -10.00 -8.76
CA VAL A 192 8.67 -10.46 -7.92
C VAL A 192 8.45 -11.95 -8.13
N ARG A 193 8.37 -12.70 -7.03
CA ARG A 193 8.21 -14.16 -7.01
C ARG A 193 7.11 -14.58 -6.03
N SER A 194 6.47 -15.70 -6.31
CA SER A 194 5.65 -16.43 -5.33
C SER A 194 5.97 -17.90 -5.40
N GLN A 195 6.28 -18.52 -4.25
CA GLN A 195 6.64 -19.94 -4.14
C GLN A 195 7.67 -20.38 -5.21
N ALA A 196 8.72 -19.56 -5.41
CA ALA A 196 9.78 -19.70 -6.43
C ALA A 196 9.40 -19.42 -7.89
N ASN A 197 8.11 -19.22 -8.22
CA ASN A 197 7.69 -18.84 -9.57
C ASN A 197 7.94 -17.35 -9.82
N TYR A 198 8.56 -17.02 -10.94
CA TYR A 198 8.68 -15.64 -11.42
C TYR A 198 7.30 -15.12 -11.82
N LEU A 199 6.90 -13.97 -11.26
CA LEU A 199 5.62 -13.32 -11.56
C LEU A 199 5.78 -12.07 -12.41
N GLY A 200 6.95 -11.44 -12.35
CA GLY A 200 7.21 -10.19 -13.05
C GLY A 200 8.35 -9.39 -12.43
N GLN A 201 8.51 -8.15 -12.89
CA GLN A 201 9.57 -7.25 -12.45
C GLN A 201 9.13 -5.79 -12.42
N ILE A 202 9.85 -4.99 -11.64
CA ILE A 202 9.61 -3.56 -11.48
C ILE A 202 10.95 -2.86 -11.67
N GLU A 203 10.99 -1.78 -12.44
CA GLU A 203 12.24 -1.07 -12.70
C GLU A 203 12.04 0.40 -13.06
N ALA A 204 13.03 1.23 -12.74
CA ALA A 204 13.13 2.58 -13.29
C ALA A 204 13.44 2.53 -14.79
N GLN A 205 12.80 3.42 -15.57
CA GLN A 205 13.07 3.54 -16.99
C GLN A 205 14.41 4.25 -17.23
N HIS A 206 15.31 3.62 -17.98
CA HIS A 206 16.65 4.15 -18.30
C HIS A 206 16.64 4.93 -19.61
N SER A 207 16.01 6.11 -19.66
CA SER A 207 16.00 6.96 -20.85
C SER A 207 15.98 8.43 -20.48
N ILE A 208 16.83 9.22 -21.16
CA ILE A 208 17.00 10.68 -20.99
C ILE A 208 15.68 11.44 -21.12
N PHE A 209 14.72 10.95 -21.91
CA PHE A 209 13.41 11.60 -22.11
C PHE A 209 12.28 10.99 -21.27
N LYS A 210 12.58 9.95 -20.47
CA LYS A 210 11.64 9.27 -19.56
C LYS A 210 12.17 9.22 -18.14
N GLU A 211 13.04 10.17 -17.78
CA GLU A 211 13.39 10.47 -16.41
C GLU A 211 12.07 10.62 -15.63
N ASN A 212 11.93 9.98 -14.46
CA ASN A 212 10.69 9.93 -13.66
C ASN A 212 9.62 8.91 -14.13
N MET A 213 10.01 7.85 -14.82
CA MET A 213 9.10 6.73 -15.11
C MET A 213 9.54 5.46 -14.40
N MET A 214 8.56 4.69 -13.92
CA MET A 214 8.75 3.33 -13.42
C MET A 214 7.91 2.37 -14.27
N ILE A 215 8.49 1.24 -14.65
CA ILE A 215 7.82 0.16 -15.37
C ILE A 215 7.50 -0.95 -14.40
N VAL A 216 6.29 -1.49 -14.52
CA VAL A 216 5.84 -2.67 -13.79
C VAL A 216 5.36 -3.67 -14.83
N ASP A 217 6.03 -4.81 -14.89
CA ASP A 217 5.75 -5.91 -15.81
C ASP A 217 5.36 -7.15 -15.03
N TRP A 218 4.40 -7.91 -15.54
CA TRP A 218 4.00 -9.19 -14.98
C TRP A 218 3.62 -10.19 -16.05
N ASN A 219 3.69 -11.46 -15.67
CA ASN A 219 3.26 -12.58 -16.49
C ASN A 219 1.73 -12.59 -16.65
N LEU A 220 1.25 -13.12 -17.78
CA LEU A 220 -0.18 -13.25 -18.07
C LEU A 220 -0.93 -14.14 -17.06
N GLU A 221 -0.23 -15.06 -16.42
CA GLU A 221 -0.78 -15.98 -15.43
C GLU A 221 -0.82 -15.40 -14.02
N THR A 222 -0.17 -14.25 -13.78
CA THR A 222 -0.12 -13.61 -12.46
C THR A 222 -1.52 -13.24 -12.02
N GLU A 223 -1.91 -13.63 -10.80
CA GLU A 223 -3.20 -13.29 -10.23
C GLU A 223 -3.42 -11.78 -10.14
N ASN A 224 -4.67 -11.34 -10.30
CA ASN A 224 -4.98 -9.93 -10.38
C ASN A 224 -4.68 -9.17 -9.07
N GLU A 225 -4.90 -9.83 -7.92
CA GLU A 225 -4.52 -9.31 -6.61
C GLU A 225 -3.01 -9.00 -6.57
N ILE A 226 -2.18 -9.93 -7.03
CA ILE A 226 -0.73 -9.75 -7.07
C ILE A 226 -0.32 -8.62 -8.03
N ARG A 227 -0.99 -8.46 -9.17
CA ARG A 227 -0.74 -7.32 -10.09
C ARG A 227 -0.95 -5.98 -9.39
N ILE A 228 -2.01 -5.86 -8.59
CA ILE A 228 -2.29 -4.65 -7.80
C ILE A 228 -1.21 -4.45 -6.73
N LEU A 229 -0.78 -5.51 -6.04
CA LEU A 229 0.29 -5.43 -5.05
C LEU A 229 1.64 -5.02 -5.68
N MET A 230 1.97 -5.55 -6.85
CA MET A 230 3.14 -5.14 -7.64
C MET A 230 3.06 -3.66 -8.03
N LEU A 231 1.88 -3.19 -8.45
CA LEU A 231 1.65 -1.78 -8.76
C LEU A 231 1.81 -0.89 -7.51
N CYS A 232 1.28 -1.32 -6.36
CA CYS A 232 1.45 -0.61 -5.09
C CYS A 232 2.92 -0.52 -4.68
N PHE A 233 3.66 -1.62 -4.80
CA PHE A 233 5.10 -1.62 -4.55
C PHE A 233 5.84 -0.67 -5.50
N GLY A 234 5.51 -0.68 -6.80
CA GLY A 234 6.08 0.24 -7.77
C GLY A 234 5.82 1.71 -7.40
N LEU A 235 4.59 2.05 -7.01
CA LEU A 235 4.29 3.42 -6.54
C LEU A 235 5.10 3.79 -5.30
N VAL A 236 5.21 2.88 -4.33
CA VAL A 236 6.01 3.10 -3.10
C VAL A 236 7.47 3.34 -3.44
N GLN A 237 8.08 2.49 -4.29
CA GLN A 237 9.47 2.65 -4.68
C GLN A 237 9.69 3.89 -5.53
N MET A 238 8.73 4.27 -6.37
CA MET A 238 8.82 5.50 -7.13
C MET A 238 8.96 6.71 -6.19
N ILE A 239 8.17 6.79 -5.12
CA ILE A 239 8.31 7.90 -4.16
C ILE A 239 9.61 7.78 -3.36
N ARG A 240 9.93 6.60 -2.82
CA ARG A 240 11.12 6.38 -1.97
C ARG A 240 12.43 6.65 -2.70
N GLU A 241 12.58 6.11 -3.90
CA GLU A 241 13.84 6.16 -4.65
C GLU A 241 13.97 7.45 -5.45
N ARG A 242 12.89 7.89 -6.12
CA ARG A 242 12.98 9.08 -6.98
C ARG A 242 12.86 10.40 -6.22
N PHE A 243 12.05 10.42 -5.16
CA PHE A 243 11.71 11.63 -4.40
C PHE A 243 11.88 11.41 -2.90
N PRO A 244 13.07 11.01 -2.42
CA PRO A 244 13.29 10.67 -1.01
C PRO A 244 12.95 11.84 -0.06
N GLN A 245 13.06 13.09 -0.52
CA GLN A 245 12.68 14.25 0.29
C GLN A 245 11.19 14.28 0.62
N MET A 246 10.33 13.75 -0.25
CA MET A 246 8.90 13.63 0.03
C MET A 246 8.65 12.69 1.21
N MET A 247 9.46 11.65 1.38
CA MET A 247 9.36 10.75 2.55
C MET A 247 9.63 11.50 3.85
N THR A 248 10.59 12.43 3.85
CA THR A 248 10.89 13.29 5.01
C THR A 248 9.69 14.17 5.35
N ILE A 249 9.10 14.83 4.35
CA ILE A 249 7.93 15.71 4.52
C ILE A 249 6.73 14.92 5.08
N ILE A 250 6.45 13.75 4.50
CA ILE A 250 5.36 12.86 4.92
C ILE A 250 5.58 12.36 6.36
N LYS A 251 6.82 11.98 6.71
CA LYS A 251 7.17 11.57 8.07
C LYS A 251 6.89 12.70 9.06
N GLU A 252 7.42 13.90 8.81
CA GLU A 252 7.26 15.02 9.73
C GLU A 252 5.80 15.47 9.84
N TYR A 253 5.03 15.42 8.74
CA TYR A 253 3.59 15.64 8.77
C TYR A 253 2.89 14.75 9.82
N ARG A 254 3.21 13.45 9.83
CA ARG A 254 2.58 12.51 10.75
C ARG A 254 3.02 12.68 12.19
N VAL A 255 4.29 12.97 12.42
CA VAL A 255 4.79 13.29 13.77
C VAL A 255 4.05 14.50 14.33
N LYS A 256 3.89 15.58 13.53
CA LYS A 256 3.11 16.76 13.94
C LYS A 256 1.66 16.41 14.21
N LYS A 257 1.02 15.61 13.33
CA LYS A 257 -0.37 15.18 13.48
C LYS A 257 -0.59 14.32 14.74
N ALA A 258 0.35 13.44 15.09
CA ALA A 258 0.26 12.60 16.28
C ALA A 258 0.47 13.37 17.59
N ALA A 259 1.14 14.53 17.55
CA ALA A 259 1.36 15.40 18.70
C ALA A 259 0.20 16.38 18.98
N THR A 260 -0.84 16.41 18.12
CA THR A 260 -2.01 17.29 18.24
C THR A 260 -3.23 16.50 18.71
#